data_AF-A0A6G1D526-F1
#
_entry.id   AF-A0A6G1D526-F1
#
_cell.length_a   1.000
_cell.length_b   1.000
_cell.length_c   1.000
_cell.angle_alpha   90.00
_cell.angle_beta   90.00
_cell.angle_gamma   90.00
#
_symmetry.space_group_name_H-M   'P 1'
#
loop_
_entity.id
_entity.type
_entity.pdbx_description
1 polymer ?
#
loop_
_entity_poly.entity_id
_entity_poly.type
_entity_poly.pdbx_seq_one_letter_code
_entity_poly.pdbx_strand_id
1 'polypeptide(L)'
;MDSSYAFQRRSPVVLLCVVLAAVGASTAWAATPAGGAARRSLVDNGLGRTPQMGWSSWNHFGCNINEMTIRSTVDALISTGLTKAGYTYVNLDDCWADNQRTKEGYMAADPKKFPSGIKALVDYVHSKGLKLGLYSSAGTRTCSNTMPGSLGYEDIDAKTFASWGVDYFKYDNCFRDGSSETVRFPRMSFALRKAGRRPIFYSICEWGMRKVATWGGQYGNSWRTAGDIKDTWASMLSNIDTNDAYARYAKPGGWNDPDMLEVGNGGMTNGEYVVHVSLWAIAKAPLIIGCDVRTVSKETLEILSNPEVIAINQDRLGIQGKKVRKYDNDEIEIWAGPLSQRRTAVLLLNRGATGSRRITAAWSDIGVGPGLAVEARDVWKHETVPGRFTGSLTAEVAPHSCRLFVLTPVGRQQGGAS
;
A
#
# COMPACT_ATOMS: atom_id res chain seq x y z
N MET A 1 -78.16 5.30 -3.66
CA MET A 1 -79.45 5.05 -4.32
C MET A 1 -79.48 5.89 -5.57
N ASP A 2 -79.47 5.19 -6.70
CA ASP A 2 -79.95 5.49 -8.04
C ASP A 2 -80.15 6.92 -8.58
N SER A 3 -79.95 6.93 -9.90
CA SER A 3 -80.47 7.82 -10.94
C SER A 3 -79.61 9.04 -11.27
N SER A 4 -78.96 9.11 -12.44
CA SER A 4 -79.40 8.99 -13.84
C SER A 4 -80.03 10.28 -14.40
N TYR A 5 -79.73 10.52 -15.68
CA TYR A 5 -80.42 11.42 -16.64
C TYR A 5 -80.16 12.92 -16.47
N ALA A 6 -80.09 13.77 -17.51
CA ALA A 6 -80.02 13.64 -18.96
C ALA A 6 -79.82 15.04 -19.57
N PHE A 7 -79.43 15.06 -20.85
CA PHE A 7 -79.88 15.99 -21.90
C PHE A 7 -79.78 17.52 -21.67
N GLN A 8 -79.08 18.22 -22.57
CA GLN A 8 -79.76 19.10 -23.54
C GLN A 8 -78.83 19.65 -24.66
N ARG A 9 -79.51 20.01 -25.75
CA ARG A 9 -79.08 20.29 -27.13
C ARG A 9 -78.82 21.78 -27.41
N ARG A 10 -78.20 22.04 -28.59
CA ARG A 10 -78.18 23.27 -29.46
C ARG A 10 -77.15 24.35 -29.04
N SER A 11 -76.39 25.03 -29.91
CA SER A 11 -76.37 25.28 -31.37
C SER A 11 -74.96 25.80 -31.79
N PRO A 12 -74.63 25.91 -33.09
CA PRO A 12 -73.26 26.10 -33.58
C PRO A 12 -72.88 27.57 -33.79
N VAL A 13 -71.62 27.93 -33.53
CA VAL A 13 -70.98 29.12 -34.13
C VAL A 13 -69.54 28.78 -34.52
N VAL A 14 -69.29 29.01 -35.80
CA VAL A 14 -68.03 28.89 -36.54
C VAL A 14 -67.08 30.01 -36.12
N LEU A 15 -65.80 29.68 -35.84
CA LEU A 15 -64.69 30.47 -36.37
C LEU A 15 -63.37 29.69 -36.34
N LEU A 16 -62.90 29.38 -37.55
CA LEU A 16 -61.52 29.22 -38.03
C LEU A 16 -60.39 29.37 -37.00
N CYS A 17 -59.49 28.38 -36.93
CA CYS A 17 -58.04 28.60 -37.04
C CYS A 17 -57.24 27.28 -37.09
N VAL A 18 -56.67 27.01 -38.27
CA VAL A 18 -55.45 26.25 -38.56
C VAL A 18 -55.36 24.78 -38.10
N VAL A 19 -55.55 23.90 -39.08
CA VAL A 19 -55.06 22.50 -39.06
C VAL A 19 -53.55 22.51 -39.27
N LEU A 20 -52.79 22.09 -38.25
CA LEU A 20 -51.45 21.53 -38.40
C LEU A 20 -51.54 20.07 -37.94
N ALA A 21 -51.84 19.19 -38.90
CA ALA A 21 -51.82 17.76 -38.66
C ALA A 21 -50.36 17.30 -38.48
N ALA A 22 -50.12 16.70 -37.33
CA ALA A 22 -48.86 16.13 -36.91
C ALA A 22 -48.44 14.96 -37.82
N VAL A 23 -47.23 15.05 -38.37
CA VAL A 23 -46.38 13.89 -38.64
C VAL A 23 -45.06 14.17 -37.92
N GLY A 24 -45.10 14.02 -36.59
CA GLY A 24 -43.93 14.12 -35.74
C GLY A 24 -43.23 12.77 -35.69
N ALA A 25 -42.14 12.66 -36.44
CA ALA A 25 -41.22 11.54 -36.40
C ALA A 25 -40.75 11.26 -34.97
N SER A 26 -40.73 9.98 -34.62
CA SER A 26 -40.24 9.44 -33.36
C SER A 26 -38.78 9.84 -33.10
N THR A 27 -38.55 10.92 -32.36
CA THR A 27 -37.26 11.14 -31.70
C THR A 27 -37.36 10.63 -30.28
N ALA A 28 -37.04 9.35 -30.12
CA ALA A 28 -36.67 8.80 -28.83
C ALA A 28 -35.51 9.66 -28.29
N TRP A 29 -35.78 10.48 -27.27
CA TRP A 29 -34.73 11.01 -26.42
C TRP A 29 -34.09 9.79 -25.76
N ALA A 30 -32.98 9.35 -26.34
CA ALA A 30 -32.05 8.48 -25.66
C ALA A 30 -31.61 9.22 -24.40
N ALA A 31 -32.21 8.89 -23.27
CA ALA A 31 -31.68 9.24 -21.98
C ALA A 31 -30.25 8.70 -21.95
N THR A 32 -29.28 9.60 -22.05
CA THR A 32 -27.88 9.29 -21.78
C THR A 32 -27.85 8.59 -20.43
N PRO A 33 -27.34 7.34 -20.35
CA PRO A 33 -27.16 6.73 -19.04
C PRO A 33 -26.19 7.64 -18.31
N ALA A 34 -26.63 8.19 -17.18
CA ALA A 34 -25.77 8.84 -16.21
C ALA A 34 -24.79 7.79 -15.70
N GLY A 35 -23.73 7.56 -16.46
CA GLY A 35 -22.55 6.79 -16.10
C GLY A 35 -21.74 7.57 -15.08
N GLY A 36 -22.35 7.84 -13.93
CA GLY A 36 -21.66 8.24 -12.72
C GLY A 36 -21.00 7.03 -12.11
N ALA A 37 -19.98 6.47 -12.77
CA ALA A 37 -18.96 5.75 -12.01
C ALA A 37 -18.39 6.78 -11.05
N ALA A 38 -18.81 6.74 -9.78
CA ALA A 38 -18.23 7.55 -8.73
C ALA A 38 -16.71 7.45 -8.88
N ARG A 39 -16.06 8.54 -9.32
CA ARG A 39 -14.61 8.63 -9.33
C ARG A 39 -14.21 8.35 -7.89
N ARG A 40 -13.73 7.13 -7.61
CA ARG A 40 -13.27 6.72 -6.28
C ARG A 40 -12.06 7.60 -5.95
N SER A 41 -12.35 8.75 -5.34
CA SER A 41 -11.36 9.73 -4.92
C SER A 41 -10.50 9.10 -3.84
N LEU A 42 -9.18 9.25 -3.95
CA LEU A 42 -8.31 8.91 -2.84
C LEU A 42 -8.44 9.98 -1.74
N VAL A 43 -7.94 9.66 -0.55
CA VAL A 43 -7.61 10.69 0.43
C VAL A 43 -6.54 11.59 -0.18
N ASP A 44 -6.88 12.85 -0.41
CA ASP A 44 -5.93 13.84 -0.94
C ASP A 44 -5.34 14.66 0.21
N ASN A 45 -4.42 14.04 0.95
CA ASN A 45 -3.66 14.70 2.03
C ASN A 45 -2.22 15.04 1.60
N GLY A 46 -1.90 14.88 0.31
CA GLY A 46 -0.57 15.15 -0.25
C GLY A 46 0.51 14.11 0.07
N LEU A 47 0.22 13.11 0.91
CA LEU A 47 1.17 12.07 1.33
C LEU A 47 1.04 10.80 0.50
N GLY A 48 1.99 9.86 0.67
CA GLY A 48 1.94 8.54 0.05
C GLY A 48 1.99 8.56 -1.48
N ARG A 49 2.61 9.57 -2.10
CA ARG A 49 2.75 9.63 -3.57
C ARG A 49 3.55 8.46 -4.14
N THR A 50 4.42 7.88 -3.34
CA THR A 50 5.03 6.55 -3.49
C THR A 50 4.75 5.74 -2.21
N PRO A 51 4.92 4.40 -2.22
CA PRO A 51 4.77 3.60 -1.01
C PRO A 51 5.71 4.11 0.09
N GLN A 52 5.24 4.10 1.34
CA GLN A 52 6.06 4.54 2.46
C GLN A 52 7.25 3.61 2.71
N MET A 53 8.35 4.19 3.16
CA MET A 53 9.56 3.46 3.55
C MET A 53 9.97 3.84 4.96
N GLY A 54 10.26 2.85 5.79
CA GLY A 54 10.61 3.08 7.18
C GLY A 54 10.96 1.82 7.93
N TRP A 55 10.79 1.88 9.24
CA TRP A 55 11.01 0.79 10.18
C TRP A 55 9.87 0.75 11.20
N SER A 56 9.51 -0.43 11.67
CA SER A 56 8.55 -0.63 12.76
C SER A 56 9.15 -1.53 13.83
N SER A 57 8.81 -1.26 15.08
CA SER A 57 9.35 -1.99 16.22
C SER A 57 8.79 -3.41 16.41
N TRP A 58 7.66 -3.74 15.81
CA TRP A 58 6.85 -4.91 16.22
C TRP A 58 7.52 -6.26 15.99
N ASN A 59 7.92 -6.58 14.75
CA ASN A 59 8.32 -7.95 14.40
C ASN A 59 9.48 -8.47 15.24
N HIS A 60 10.44 -7.61 15.58
CA HIS A 60 11.59 -7.98 16.40
C HIS A 60 11.38 -7.74 17.90
N PHE A 61 10.85 -6.57 18.29
CA PHE A 61 10.83 -6.16 19.70
C PHE A 61 9.51 -6.47 20.42
N GLY A 62 8.40 -6.62 19.70
CA GLY A 62 7.07 -6.68 20.30
C GLY A 62 6.84 -5.55 21.30
N CYS A 63 6.40 -5.88 22.52
CA CYS A 63 6.23 -4.89 23.60
C CYS A 63 7.55 -4.44 24.28
N ASN A 64 8.69 -5.05 23.97
CA ASN A 64 9.99 -4.77 24.61
C ASN A 64 10.68 -3.53 23.98
N ILE A 65 9.94 -2.42 23.94
CA ILE A 65 10.39 -1.13 23.42
C ILE A 65 10.50 -0.10 24.55
N ASN A 66 11.43 0.82 24.40
CA ASN A 66 11.58 2.00 25.25
C ASN A 66 12.30 3.12 24.46
N GLU A 67 12.38 4.31 25.05
CA GLU A 67 13.00 5.49 24.45
C GLU A 67 14.43 5.23 23.95
N MET A 68 15.25 4.50 24.72
CA MET A 68 16.63 4.20 24.34
C MET A 68 16.72 3.22 23.16
N THR A 69 15.86 2.21 23.12
CA THR A 69 15.76 1.30 21.96
C THR A 69 15.39 2.08 20.70
N ILE A 70 14.42 3.00 20.77
CA ILE A 70 14.05 3.80 19.60
C ILE A 70 15.18 4.76 19.20
N ARG A 71 15.81 5.46 20.14
CA ARG A 71 16.91 6.40 19.83
C ARG A 71 18.11 5.69 19.19
N SER A 72 18.51 4.54 19.73
CA SER A 72 19.59 3.73 19.15
C SER A 72 19.23 3.16 17.78
N THR A 73 17.97 2.80 17.56
CA THR A 73 17.46 2.39 16.23
C THR A 73 17.52 3.53 15.23
N VAL A 74 17.13 4.74 15.62
CA VAL A 74 17.24 5.96 14.78
C VAL A 74 18.69 6.20 14.36
N ASP A 75 19.62 6.14 15.31
CA ASP A 75 21.04 6.32 15.00
C ASP A 75 21.58 5.20 14.08
N ALA A 76 21.13 3.96 14.27
CA ALA A 76 21.49 2.83 13.42
C ALA A 76 20.94 2.97 11.98
N LEU A 77 19.69 3.42 11.79
CA LEU A 77 19.14 3.70 10.46
C LEU A 77 20.00 4.71 9.68
N ILE A 78 20.60 5.68 10.39
CA ILE A 78 21.49 6.69 9.82
C ILE A 78 22.86 6.10 9.52
N SER A 79 23.49 5.47 10.51
CA SER A 79 24.88 4.98 10.40
C SER A 79 25.01 3.83 9.39
N THR A 80 23.99 2.99 9.25
CA THR A 80 23.92 1.93 8.23
C THR A 80 23.59 2.45 6.83
N GLY A 81 23.21 3.71 6.69
CA GLY A 81 22.84 4.32 5.40
C GLY A 81 21.42 4.01 4.92
N LEU A 82 20.59 3.29 5.70
CA LEU A 82 19.21 2.99 5.34
C LEU A 82 18.36 4.25 5.15
N THR A 83 18.61 5.31 5.92
CA THR A 83 17.95 6.61 5.70
C THR A 83 18.26 7.20 4.31
N LYS A 84 19.49 7.03 3.80
CA LYS A 84 19.86 7.45 2.44
C LYS A 84 19.19 6.59 1.36
N ALA A 85 18.88 5.34 1.67
CA ALA A 85 18.11 4.45 0.81
C ALA A 85 16.61 4.80 0.77
N GLY A 86 16.12 5.63 1.70
CA GLY A 86 14.75 6.15 1.71
C GLY A 86 13.93 5.79 2.96
N TYR A 87 14.44 4.93 3.84
CA TYR A 87 13.75 4.53 5.08
C TYR A 87 13.72 5.70 6.08
N THR A 88 12.60 6.43 6.11
CA THR A 88 12.50 7.72 6.81
C THR A 88 11.45 7.74 7.93
N TYR A 89 10.49 6.82 7.92
CA TYR A 89 9.53 6.66 9.00
C TYR A 89 10.08 5.74 10.09
N VAL A 90 10.05 6.17 11.34
CA VAL A 90 10.39 5.39 12.54
C VAL A 90 9.09 5.19 13.32
N ASN A 91 8.48 4.03 13.13
CA ASN A 91 7.15 3.73 13.65
C ASN A 91 7.27 2.96 14.97
N LEU A 92 6.76 3.55 16.04
CA LEU A 92 6.50 2.83 17.28
C LEU A 92 5.20 2.05 17.09
N ASP A 93 5.29 0.73 17.22
CA ASP A 93 4.12 -0.13 17.26
C ASP A 93 3.50 -0.16 18.66
N ASP A 94 2.68 -1.16 18.99
CA ASP A 94 1.97 -1.26 20.26
C ASP A 94 2.86 -1.18 21.53
N CYS A 95 2.22 -1.04 22.69
CA CYS A 95 2.83 -1.04 24.02
C CYS A 95 3.72 0.17 24.35
N TRP A 96 3.51 1.32 23.68
CA TRP A 96 4.24 2.57 23.93
C TRP A 96 3.58 3.48 24.99
N ALA A 97 2.26 3.41 25.12
CA ALA A 97 1.49 4.29 26.00
C ALA A 97 1.28 3.67 27.39
N ASP A 98 0.95 4.52 28.36
CA ASP A 98 0.43 4.09 29.66
C ASP A 98 -0.85 3.27 29.45
N ASN A 99 -1.06 2.29 30.32
CA ASN A 99 -2.23 1.43 30.33
C ASN A 99 -3.53 2.22 30.58
N GLN A 100 -3.44 3.36 31.27
CA GLN A 100 -4.56 4.23 31.56
C GLN A 100 -4.45 5.56 30.81
N ARG A 101 -5.59 6.09 30.39
CA ARG A 101 -5.70 7.49 30.00
C ARG A 101 -5.51 8.37 31.23
N THR A 102 -5.07 9.61 31.01
CA THR A 102 -5.13 10.68 32.03
C THR A 102 -6.58 10.90 32.50
N LYS A 103 -6.76 11.62 33.61
CA LYS A 103 -8.11 11.92 34.15
C LYS A 103 -8.97 12.70 33.15
N GLU A 104 -8.32 13.48 32.29
CA GLU A 104 -8.93 14.30 31.24
C GLU A 104 -9.19 13.50 29.95
N GLY A 105 -8.83 12.22 29.90
CA GLY A 105 -9.10 11.32 28.77
C GLY A 105 -8.00 11.26 27.70
N TYR A 106 -6.87 11.94 27.89
CA TYR A 106 -5.73 11.88 26.96
C TYR A 106 -4.94 10.59 27.11
N MET A 107 -4.49 10.03 26.00
CA MET A 107 -3.45 9.00 25.99
C MET A 107 -2.12 9.62 26.44
N ALA A 108 -1.38 8.91 27.30
CA ALA A 108 -0.07 9.34 27.80
C ALA A 108 0.99 8.31 27.44
N ALA A 109 2.24 8.73 27.28
CA ALA A 109 3.37 7.80 27.14
C ALA A 109 3.53 6.98 28.42
N ASP A 110 3.95 5.71 28.32
CA ASP A 110 4.33 4.95 29.51
C ASP A 110 5.55 5.65 30.16
N PRO A 111 5.44 6.14 31.42
CA PRO A 111 6.48 6.95 32.03
C PRO A 111 7.75 6.16 32.36
N LYS A 112 7.69 4.82 32.38
CA LYS A 112 8.86 3.96 32.59
C LYS A 112 9.57 3.69 31.26
N LYS A 113 8.83 3.47 30.18
CA LYS A 113 9.41 3.20 28.85
C LYS A 113 9.84 4.48 28.14
N PHE A 114 9.10 5.57 28.30
CA PHE A 114 9.29 6.85 27.62
C PHE A 114 9.24 8.00 28.63
N PRO A 115 10.21 8.08 29.56
CA PRO A 115 10.21 9.07 30.64
C PRO A 115 10.24 10.51 30.15
N SER A 116 10.80 10.77 28.97
CA SER A 116 10.81 12.10 28.35
C SER A 116 9.51 12.47 27.62
N GLY A 117 8.58 11.50 27.49
CA GLY A 117 7.35 11.62 26.70
C GLY A 117 7.55 11.54 25.18
N ILE A 118 6.45 11.31 24.45
CA ILE A 118 6.51 11.12 22.99
C ILE A 118 6.93 12.39 22.25
N LYS A 119 6.52 13.58 22.70
CA LYS A 119 6.93 14.85 22.06
C LYS A 119 8.45 15.00 22.02
N ALA A 120 9.15 14.71 23.11
CA ALA A 120 10.61 14.79 23.14
C ALA A 120 11.27 13.77 22.20
N LEU A 121 10.66 12.59 22.04
CA LEU A 121 11.12 11.59 21.08
C LEU A 121 10.85 12.02 19.63
N VAL A 122 9.70 12.62 19.33
CA VAL A 122 9.40 13.23 18.03
C VAL A 122 10.45 14.29 17.71
N ASP A 123 10.71 15.22 18.63
CA ASP A 123 11.69 16.29 18.43
C ASP A 123 13.09 15.74 18.14
N TYR A 124 13.49 14.66 18.84
CA TYR A 124 14.73 13.96 18.55
C TYR A 124 14.76 13.38 17.13
N VAL A 125 13.72 12.64 16.74
CA VAL A 125 13.63 12.00 15.42
C VAL A 125 13.60 13.04 14.30
N HIS A 126 12.88 14.14 14.49
CA HIS A 126 12.87 15.28 13.57
C HIS A 126 14.24 15.97 13.47
N SER A 127 14.98 16.10 14.59
CA SER A 127 16.33 16.68 14.57
C SER A 127 17.32 15.87 13.73
N LYS A 128 17.02 14.59 13.49
CA LYS A 128 17.77 13.67 12.64
C LYS A 128 17.27 13.61 11.19
N GLY A 129 16.30 14.46 10.83
CA GLY A 129 15.70 14.49 9.49
C GLY A 129 14.73 13.34 9.20
N LEU A 130 14.31 12.60 10.23
CA LEU A 130 13.38 11.47 10.13
C LEU A 130 11.98 11.86 10.60
N LYS A 131 11.04 10.92 10.47
CA LYS A 131 9.63 11.09 10.80
C LYS A 131 9.22 10.05 11.84
N LEU A 132 8.40 10.43 12.83
CA LEU A 132 7.93 9.49 13.85
C LEU A 132 6.51 9.02 13.54
N GLY A 133 6.28 7.70 13.63
CA GLY A 133 4.96 7.11 13.61
C GLY A 133 4.52 6.57 14.96
N LEU A 134 3.21 6.61 15.21
CA LEU A 134 2.57 5.95 16.35
C LEU A 134 1.55 4.91 15.92
N TYR A 135 1.13 4.12 16.89
CA TYR A 135 0.15 3.07 16.76
C TYR A 135 -1.02 3.24 17.74
N SER A 136 -2.22 2.90 17.32
CA SER A 136 -3.35 2.57 18.20
C SER A 136 -4.30 1.60 17.51
N SER A 137 -5.46 1.32 18.09
CA SER A 137 -6.51 0.47 17.54
C SER A 137 -7.83 1.21 17.39
N ALA A 138 -8.59 0.88 16.34
CA ALA A 138 -10.01 1.19 16.16
C ALA A 138 -10.91 0.37 17.10
N GLY A 139 -10.50 0.25 18.36
CA GLY A 139 -11.21 -0.43 19.43
C GLY A 139 -10.93 0.23 20.78
N THR A 140 -11.45 -0.35 21.85
CA THR A 140 -11.30 0.19 23.21
C THR A 140 -9.91 -0.02 23.79
N ARG A 141 -9.19 -1.05 23.31
CA ARG A 141 -7.82 -1.40 23.69
C ARG A 141 -7.02 -1.80 22.44
N THR A 142 -5.70 -1.73 22.52
CA THR A 142 -4.82 -2.22 21.45
C THR A 142 -4.71 -3.75 21.46
N CYS A 143 -4.15 -4.35 20.42
CA CYS A 143 -4.09 -5.82 20.28
C CYS A 143 -3.31 -6.51 21.42
N SER A 144 -2.22 -5.89 21.92
CA SER A 144 -1.48 -6.39 23.09
C SER A 144 -2.29 -6.31 24.39
N ASN A 145 -3.40 -5.58 24.39
CA ASN A 145 -4.20 -5.26 25.56
C ASN A 145 -3.43 -4.49 26.64
N THR A 146 -2.29 -3.87 26.33
CA THR A 146 -1.45 -3.16 27.30
C THR A 146 -1.71 -1.66 27.37
N MET A 147 -2.38 -1.08 26.37
CA MET A 147 -2.70 0.35 26.32
C MET A 147 -4.10 0.61 25.73
N PRO A 148 -4.67 1.82 25.94
CA PRO A 148 -5.97 2.18 25.39
C PRO A 148 -5.95 2.21 23.85
N GLY A 149 -7.07 1.81 23.24
CA GLY A 149 -7.36 2.11 21.84
C GLY A 149 -8.05 3.48 21.70
N SER A 150 -8.27 3.93 20.47
CA SER A 150 -8.83 5.26 20.19
C SER A 150 -10.32 5.27 19.84
N LEU A 151 -11.03 4.14 19.93
CA LEU A 151 -12.47 4.11 19.64
C LEU A 151 -13.25 5.01 20.61
N GLY A 152 -13.96 6.01 20.08
CA GLY A 152 -14.66 7.03 20.86
C GLY A 152 -13.79 8.19 21.34
N TYR A 153 -12.48 8.14 21.09
CA TYR A 153 -11.50 9.18 21.46
C TYR A 153 -10.78 9.75 20.24
N GLU A 154 -11.27 9.49 19.02
CA GLU A 154 -10.55 9.76 17.77
C GLU A 154 -10.14 11.23 17.63
N ASP A 155 -11.04 12.17 17.94
CA ASP A 155 -10.76 13.61 17.85
C ASP A 155 -9.72 14.08 18.88
N ILE A 156 -9.74 13.53 20.10
CA ILE A 156 -8.81 13.90 21.17
C ILE A 156 -7.43 13.30 20.88
N ASP A 157 -7.38 12.03 20.52
CA ASP A 157 -6.14 11.32 20.22
C ASP A 157 -5.47 11.92 18.98
N ALA A 158 -6.22 12.16 17.89
CA ALA A 158 -5.66 12.78 16.70
C ALA A 158 -5.06 14.17 16.99
N LYS A 159 -5.76 15.02 17.76
CA LYS A 159 -5.23 16.33 18.20
C LYS A 159 -3.98 16.18 19.06
N THR A 160 -3.97 15.21 19.96
CA THR A 160 -2.83 14.92 20.83
C THR A 160 -1.60 14.54 20.00
N PHE A 161 -1.75 13.56 19.10
CA PHE A 161 -0.66 13.12 18.22
C PHE A 161 -0.17 14.24 17.29
N ALA A 162 -1.07 15.04 16.73
CA ALA A 162 -0.72 16.21 15.92
C ALA A 162 0.04 17.26 16.75
N SER A 163 -0.37 17.52 17.99
CA SER A 163 0.33 18.45 18.90
C SER A 163 1.72 17.94 19.30
N TRP A 164 1.92 16.62 19.32
CA TRP A 164 3.22 16.03 19.54
C TRP A 164 4.12 16.05 18.30
N GLY A 165 3.55 16.33 17.11
CA GLY A 165 4.29 16.37 15.85
C GLY A 165 4.43 15.00 15.15
N VAL A 166 3.59 14.03 15.50
CA VAL A 166 3.57 12.70 14.85
C VAL A 166 3.31 12.84 13.35
N ASP A 167 4.03 12.08 12.51
CA ASP A 167 3.96 12.16 11.04
C ASP A 167 3.25 10.95 10.41
N TYR A 168 3.10 9.85 11.15
CA TYR A 168 2.53 8.59 10.68
C TYR A 168 1.66 7.94 11.76
N PHE A 169 0.57 7.29 11.37
CA PHE A 169 -0.32 6.60 12.28
C PHE A 169 -0.78 5.26 11.72
N LYS A 170 -0.36 4.16 12.35
CA LYS A 170 -0.88 2.80 12.14
C LYS A 170 -2.11 2.61 13.03
N TYR A 171 -3.23 2.17 12.45
CA TYR A 171 -4.48 2.05 13.19
C TYR A 171 -5.08 0.66 13.06
N ASP A 172 -5.14 -0.09 14.16
CA ASP A 172 -5.50 -1.50 14.20
C ASP A 172 -7.01 -1.77 14.32
N ASN A 173 -7.41 -3.03 14.46
CA ASN A 173 -8.81 -3.48 14.45
C ASN A 173 -9.21 -4.39 15.65
N CYS A 174 -8.37 -4.50 16.69
CA CYS A 174 -8.63 -5.27 17.91
C CYS A 174 -9.59 -4.54 18.88
N PHE A 175 -10.25 -5.30 19.78
CA PHE A 175 -11.16 -4.78 20.83
C PHE A 175 -12.26 -3.82 20.35
N ARG A 176 -12.80 -4.10 19.17
CA ARG A 176 -13.89 -3.34 18.52
C ARG A 176 -15.25 -3.54 19.21
N ASP A 177 -16.12 -2.54 19.10
CA ASP A 177 -17.50 -2.53 19.65
C ASP A 177 -18.55 -3.21 18.75
N GLY A 178 -18.11 -3.94 17.72
CA GLY A 178 -19.00 -4.58 16.75
C GLY A 178 -19.41 -3.69 15.56
N SER A 179 -19.13 -2.38 15.60
CA SER A 179 -19.33 -1.52 14.43
C SER A 179 -18.37 -1.84 13.28
N SER A 180 -18.79 -1.58 12.04
CA SER A 180 -18.02 -1.99 10.87
C SER A 180 -16.76 -1.15 10.65
N GLU A 181 -15.76 -1.74 9.98
CA GLU A 181 -14.51 -1.07 9.61
C GLU A 181 -14.77 0.19 8.76
N THR A 182 -15.76 0.11 7.87
CA THR A 182 -16.22 1.23 7.03
C THR A 182 -16.88 2.37 7.81
N VAL A 183 -17.04 2.25 9.13
CA VAL A 183 -17.49 3.32 10.03
C VAL A 183 -16.34 3.79 10.91
N ARG A 184 -15.62 2.87 11.58
CA ARG A 184 -14.57 3.23 12.55
C ARG A 184 -13.34 3.86 11.92
N PHE A 185 -12.83 3.29 10.82
CA PHE A 185 -11.63 3.82 10.16
C PHE A 185 -11.84 5.21 9.54
N PRO A 186 -12.96 5.48 8.85
CA PRO A 186 -13.28 6.83 8.40
C PRO A 186 -13.31 7.86 9.53
N ARG A 187 -13.85 7.54 10.72
CA ARG A 187 -13.88 8.47 11.86
C ARG A 187 -12.49 9.00 12.22
N MET A 188 -11.53 8.10 12.38
CA MET A 188 -10.13 8.49 12.65
C MET A 188 -9.52 9.27 11.47
N SER A 189 -9.79 8.87 10.22
CA SER A 189 -9.36 9.64 9.05
C SER A 189 -9.88 11.09 9.07
N PHE A 190 -11.14 11.31 9.42
CA PHE A 190 -11.71 12.65 9.58
C PHE A 190 -11.06 13.43 10.73
N ALA A 191 -10.80 12.76 11.86
CA ALA A 191 -10.15 13.36 13.02
C ALA A 191 -8.72 13.83 12.69
N LEU A 192 -7.90 12.97 12.06
CA LEU A 192 -6.53 13.30 11.64
C LEU A 192 -6.49 14.51 10.69
N ARG A 193 -7.44 14.63 9.75
CA ARG A 193 -7.52 15.79 8.86
C ARG A 193 -7.87 17.10 9.56
N LYS A 194 -8.55 17.03 10.71
CA LYS A 194 -8.93 18.21 11.51
C LYS A 194 -7.91 18.55 12.59
N ALA A 195 -7.04 17.61 12.96
CA ALA A 195 -6.21 17.67 14.15
C ALA A 195 -5.08 18.72 14.09
N GLY A 196 -4.64 19.12 12.90
CA GLY A 196 -3.55 20.08 12.76
C GLY A 196 -3.28 20.52 11.33
N ARG A 197 -2.27 21.37 11.16
CA ARG A 197 -1.86 21.91 9.84
C ARG A 197 -1.02 20.93 9.02
N ARG A 198 -0.23 20.08 9.68
CA ARG A 198 0.61 19.07 9.01
C ARG A 198 -0.19 17.79 8.83
N PRO A 199 -0.23 17.20 7.62
CA PRO A 199 -0.90 15.93 7.41
C PRO A 199 -0.12 14.80 8.09
N ILE A 200 -0.86 13.82 8.65
CA ILE A 200 -0.33 12.58 9.21
C ILE A 200 -0.60 11.46 8.21
N PHE A 201 0.41 10.66 7.88
CA PHE A 201 0.24 9.48 7.02
C PHE A 201 -0.66 8.47 7.75
N TYR A 202 -1.75 8.04 7.13
CA TYR A 202 -2.71 7.15 7.77
C TYR A 202 -2.65 5.74 7.19
N SER A 203 -2.16 4.77 7.98
CA SER A 203 -2.09 3.36 7.63
C SER A 203 -3.18 2.57 8.34
N ILE A 204 -4.08 1.99 7.54
CA ILE A 204 -5.23 1.20 7.99
C ILE A 204 -4.78 -0.25 8.22
N CYS A 205 -4.93 -0.77 9.43
CA CYS A 205 -4.55 -2.13 9.81
C CYS A 205 -5.78 -2.93 10.25
N GLU A 206 -6.57 -3.40 9.29
CA GLU A 206 -7.78 -4.21 9.55
C GLU A 206 -7.77 -5.59 8.90
N TRP A 207 -6.60 -5.99 8.37
CA TRP A 207 -6.29 -7.33 7.89
C TRP A 207 -7.02 -7.80 6.63
N GLY A 208 -7.44 -6.87 5.76
CA GLY A 208 -8.17 -7.17 4.52
C GLY A 208 -9.68 -7.34 4.71
N MET A 209 -10.19 -7.10 5.92
CA MET A 209 -11.60 -7.22 6.25
C MET A 209 -12.45 -6.36 5.32
N ARG A 210 -13.65 -6.87 4.99
CA ARG A 210 -14.59 -6.21 4.07
C ARG A 210 -13.95 -5.73 2.75
N LYS A 211 -12.90 -6.41 2.26
CA LYS A 211 -12.16 -6.05 1.04
C LYS A 211 -11.69 -4.59 1.07
N VAL A 212 -10.91 -4.25 2.09
CA VAL A 212 -10.42 -2.88 2.36
C VAL A 212 -9.91 -2.12 1.14
N ALA A 213 -9.26 -2.77 0.18
CA ALA A 213 -8.80 -2.13 -1.05
C ALA A 213 -9.91 -1.44 -1.87
N THR A 214 -11.18 -1.81 -1.66
CA THR A 214 -12.32 -1.18 -2.33
C THR A 214 -12.74 0.16 -1.74
N TRP A 215 -12.34 0.47 -0.49
CA TRP A 215 -12.78 1.66 0.24
C TRP A 215 -11.66 2.39 0.99
N GLY A 216 -10.61 1.70 1.44
CA GLY A 216 -9.51 2.21 2.27
C GLY A 216 -8.83 3.44 1.66
N GLY A 217 -8.63 3.45 0.34
CA GLY A 217 -8.02 4.57 -0.35
C GLY A 217 -8.76 5.89 -0.26
N GLN A 218 -10.06 5.89 0.07
CA GLN A 218 -10.81 7.14 0.30
C GLN A 218 -10.45 7.81 1.63
N TYR A 219 -9.84 7.06 2.55
CA TYR A 219 -9.65 7.48 3.94
C TYR A 219 -8.19 7.42 4.40
N GLY A 220 -7.40 6.46 3.92
CA GLY A 220 -6.01 6.26 4.30
C GLY A 220 -5.04 6.18 3.13
N ASN A 221 -3.76 6.28 3.46
CA ASN A 221 -2.65 6.26 2.52
C ASN A 221 -2.13 4.84 2.23
N SER A 222 -2.38 3.90 3.13
CA SER A 222 -2.20 2.47 2.90
C SER A 222 -3.20 1.65 3.70
N TRP A 223 -3.39 0.39 3.33
CA TRP A 223 -4.27 -0.53 4.03
C TRP A 223 -3.77 -1.98 3.99
N ARG A 224 -3.70 -2.62 5.16
CA ARG A 224 -3.33 -4.02 5.31
C ARG A 224 -4.32 -4.91 4.57
N THR A 225 -3.84 -5.74 3.64
CA THR A 225 -4.70 -6.63 2.83
C THR A 225 -4.81 -8.05 3.36
N ALA A 226 -3.96 -8.42 4.32
CA ALA A 226 -3.88 -9.75 4.89
C ALA A 226 -3.64 -9.68 6.41
N GLY A 227 -3.76 -10.84 7.08
CA GLY A 227 -3.32 -11.01 8.46
C GLY A 227 -1.82 -10.76 8.66
N ASP A 228 -1.37 -10.85 9.91
CA ASP A 228 0.02 -10.56 10.24
C ASP A 228 0.96 -11.54 9.57
N ILE A 229 2.02 -11.01 8.95
CA ILE A 229 3.12 -11.80 8.43
C ILE A 229 3.86 -12.46 9.61
N LYS A 230 4.48 -13.60 9.30
CA LYS A 230 5.46 -14.26 10.17
C LYS A 230 6.72 -14.47 9.35
N ASP A 231 7.86 -14.51 10.03
CA ASP A 231 9.16 -14.81 9.43
C ASP A 231 9.29 -16.27 8.97
N THR A 232 8.51 -16.63 7.95
CA THR A 232 8.48 -17.95 7.32
C THR A 232 8.10 -17.78 5.85
N TRP A 233 8.69 -18.63 5.00
CA TRP A 233 8.41 -18.66 3.56
C TRP A 233 6.92 -18.74 3.23
N ALA A 234 6.19 -19.63 3.92
CA ALA A 234 4.77 -19.86 3.71
C ALA A 234 3.91 -18.63 4.06
N SER A 235 4.21 -17.94 5.17
CA SER A 235 3.46 -16.74 5.54
C SER A 235 3.72 -15.58 4.57
N MET A 236 4.99 -15.39 4.16
CA MET A 236 5.36 -14.37 3.18
C MET A 236 4.60 -14.58 1.86
N LEU A 237 4.56 -15.81 1.35
CA LEU A 237 3.82 -16.17 0.14
C LEU A 237 2.30 -16.00 0.29
N SER A 238 1.72 -16.40 1.43
CA SER A 238 0.30 -16.23 1.71
C SER A 238 -0.13 -14.76 1.68
N ASN A 239 0.67 -13.87 2.28
CA ASN A 239 0.39 -12.44 2.33
C ASN A 239 0.45 -11.80 0.94
N ILE A 240 1.49 -12.09 0.15
CA ILE A 240 1.61 -11.52 -1.19
C ILE A 240 0.56 -12.06 -2.16
N ASP A 241 0.19 -13.34 -2.06
CA ASP A 241 -0.88 -13.94 -2.87
C ASP A 241 -2.24 -13.28 -2.57
N THR A 242 -2.52 -12.99 -1.29
CA THR A 242 -3.73 -12.25 -0.88
C THR A 242 -3.71 -10.80 -1.42
N ASN A 243 -2.56 -10.16 -1.36
CA ASN A 243 -2.36 -8.78 -1.81
C ASN A 243 -2.49 -8.62 -3.34
N ASP A 244 -2.03 -9.60 -4.12
CA ASP A 244 -2.06 -9.58 -5.60
C ASP A 244 -3.47 -9.38 -6.16
N ALA A 245 -4.48 -9.97 -5.51
CA ALA A 245 -5.89 -9.85 -5.90
C ALA A 245 -6.39 -8.39 -5.91
N TYR A 246 -5.68 -7.49 -5.24
CA TYR A 246 -6.05 -6.08 -5.08
C TYR A 246 -5.19 -5.12 -5.89
N ALA A 247 -4.29 -5.61 -6.76
CA ALA A 247 -3.33 -4.77 -7.50
C ALA A 247 -3.93 -3.55 -8.20
N ARG A 248 -5.13 -3.68 -8.78
CA ARG A 248 -5.83 -2.58 -9.48
C ARG A 248 -6.26 -1.40 -8.59
N TYR A 249 -6.24 -1.56 -7.28
CA TYR A 249 -6.69 -0.53 -6.33
C TYR A 249 -5.54 0.35 -5.82
N ALA A 250 -4.30 -0.14 -5.86
CA ALA A 250 -3.12 0.63 -5.50
C ALA A 250 -2.80 1.68 -6.56
N LYS A 251 -2.49 2.89 -6.12
CA LYS A 251 -2.11 4.04 -6.95
C LYS A 251 -1.49 5.15 -6.09
N PRO A 252 -0.77 6.13 -6.66
CA PRO A 252 -0.21 7.25 -5.90
C PRO A 252 -1.20 7.88 -4.92
N GLY A 253 -0.88 7.82 -3.62
CA GLY A 253 -1.70 8.28 -2.50
C GLY A 253 -2.38 7.16 -1.71
N GLY A 254 -2.43 5.93 -2.22
CA GLY A 254 -3.12 4.79 -1.60
C GLY A 254 -2.55 3.44 -2.01
N TRP A 255 -1.98 2.69 -1.07
CA TRP A 255 -1.24 1.44 -1.33
C TRP A 255 -1.82 0.22 -0.60
N ASN A 256 -1.84 -0.92 -1.29
CA ASN A 256 -2.09 -2.19 -0.61
C ASN A 256 -0.86 -2.56 0.24
N ASP A 257 -1.10 -3.02 1.46
CA ASP A 257 -0.07 -3.34 2.44
C ASP A 257 -0.10 -4.84 2.78
N PRO A 258 0.79 -5.66 2.20
CA PRO A 258 0.97 -7.07 2.56
C PRO A 258 1.72 -7.29 3.89
N ASP A 259 1.88 -6.25 4.71
CA ASP A 259 2.57 -6.21 6.01
C ASP A 259 4.08 -5.91 5.93
N MET A 260 4.73 -5.79 7.09
CA MET A 260 6.13 -5.41 7.26
C MET A 260 7.11 -6.44 6.67
N LEU A 261 8.35 -6.02 6.43
CA LEU A 261 9.44 -6.87 5.95
C LEU A 261 10.05 -7.68 7.10
N GLU A 262 10.15 -8.99 6.93
CA GLU A 262 10.80 -9.91 7.89
C GLU A 262 12.32 -10.07 7.67
N VAL A 263 12.86 -9.34 6.70
CA VAL A 263 14.27 -9.43 6.27
C VAL A 263 15.22 -9.23 7.44
N GLY A 264 15.95 -10.29 7.80
CA GLY A 264 16.96 -10.27 8.86
C GLY A 264 16.49 -10.77 10.23
N ASN A 265 15.26 -11.28 10.36
CA ASN A 265 14.75 -11.82 11.64
C ASN A 265 15.13 -13.29 11.90
N GLY A 266 15.62 -14.00 10.88
CA GLY A 266 16.34 -15.28 10.98
C GLY A 266 15.51 -16.54 10.66
N GLY A 267 14.22 -16.40 10.39
CA GLY A 267 13.30 -17.49 10.06
C GLY A 267 13.28 -17.88 8.58
N MET A 268 13.79 -17.04 7.69
CA MET A 268 14.04 -17.34 6.28
C MET A 268 15.52 -17.22 5.90
N THR A 269 15.90 -17.86 4.81
CA THR A 269 17.24 -17.74 4.20
C THR A 269 17.42 -16.39 3.49
N ASN A 270 18.66 -15.99 3.23
CA ASN A 270 18.94 -14.76 2.45
C ASN A 270 18.32 -14.79 1.04
N GLY A 271 18.28 -15.95 0.39
CA GLY A 271 17.62 -16.11 -0.92
C GLY A 271 16.11 -15.87 -0.85
N GLU A 272 15.47 -16.38 0.20
CA GLU A 272 14.04 -16.15 0.47
C GLU A 272 13.76 -14.68 0.84
N TYR A 273 14.65 -14.01 1.57
CA TYR A 273 14.53 -12.57 1.83
C TYR A 273 14.70 -11.73 0.57
N VAL A 274 15.58 -12.12 -0.36
CA VAL A 274 15.68 -11.49 -1.69
C VAL A 274 14.36 -11.61 -2.44
N VAL A 275 13.70 -12.78 -2.40
CA VAL A 275 12.36 -12.96 -2.97
C VAL A 275 11.35 -12.05 -2.29
N HIS A 276 11.33 -12.03 -0.96
CA HIS A 276 10.40 -11.26 -0.15
C HIS A 276 10.43 -9.76 -0.50
N VAL A 277 11.60 -9.13 -0.46
CA VAL A 277 11.72 -7.69 -0.79
C VAL A 277 11.44 -7.42 -2.28
N SER A 278 11.79 -8.35 -3.16
CA SER A 278 11.51 -8.23 -4.61
C SER A 278 10.01 -8.24 -4.90
N LEU A 279 9.25 -9.11 -4.23
CA LEU A 279 7.81 -9.20 -4.34
C LEU A 279 7.12 -7.96 -3.75
N TRP A 280 7.56 -7.49 -2.59
CA TRP A 280 7.06 -6.24 -2.00
C TRP A 280 7.35 -5.03 -2.90
N ALA A 281 8.55 -4.99 -3.48
CA ALA A 281 8.96 -3.91 -4.36
C ALA A 281 8.15 -3.88 -5.67
N ILE A 282 8.02 -5.02 -6.37
CA ILE A 282 7.23 -5.07 -7.61
C ILE A 282 5.76 -4.79 -7.35
N ALA A 283 5.23 -5.19 -6.18
CA ALA A 283 3.85 -4.99 -5.76
C ALA A 283 3.54 -3.59 -5.19
N LYS A 284 4.52 -2.68 -5.11
CA LYS A 284 4.34 -1.32 -4.57
C LYS A 284 3.81 -1.35 -3.12
N ALA A 285 4.22 -2.38 -2.37
CA ALA A 285 3.96 -2.49 -0.96
C ALA A 285 4.76 -1.44 -0.18
N PRO A 286 4.31 -1.03 1.01
CA PRO A 286 5.16 -0.37 1.99
C PRO A 286 6.45 -1.17 2.23
N LEU A 287 7.60 -0.51 2.24
CA LEU A 287 8.87 -1.13 2.64
C LEU A 287 9.18 -0.71 4.08
N ILE A 288 8.55 -1.40 5.03
CA ILE A 288 8.73 -1.16 6.47
C ILE A 288 9.60 -2.28 7.03
N ILE A 289 10.83 -1.96 7.41
CA ILE A 289 11.78 -2.91 8.02
C ILE A 289 11.24 -3.37 9.39
N GLY A 290 11.24 -4.68 9.62
CA GLY A 290 10.80 -5.30 10.89
C GLY A 290 11.91 -5.88 11.76
N CYS A 291 13.19 -5.81 11.35
CA CYS A 291 14.32 -6.37 12.11
C CYS A 291 15.04 -5.34 13.01
N ASP A 292 15.95 -5.81 13.85
CA ASP A 292 16.85 -4.95 14.63
C ASP A 292 18.03 -4.44 13.79
N VAL A 293 17.84 -3.27 13.18
CA VAL A 293 18.85 -2.59 12.35
C VAL A 293 20.15 -2.20 13.09
N ARG A 294 20.21 -2.35 14.41
CA ARG A 294 21.43 -2.08 15.20
C ARG A 294 22.45 -3.21 15.08
N THR A 295 21.99 -4.42 14.72
CA THR A 295 22.81 -5.64 14.70
C THR A 295 22.65 -6.46 13.42
N VAL A 296 22.12 -5.86 12.34
CA VAL A 296 21.96 -6.56 11.05
C VAL A 296 23.30 -6.91 10.41
N SER A 297 23.32 -8.04 9.69
CA SER A 297 24.48 -8.44 8.90
C SER A 297 24.66 -7.56 7.66
N LYS A 298 25.84 -7.64 7.04
CA LYS A 298 26.12 -6.94 5.78
C LYS A 298 25.18 -7.41 4.67
N GLU A 299 24.91 -8.71 4.59
CA GLU A 299 24.01 -9.32 3.61
C GLU A 299 22.58 -8.81 3.78
N THR A 300 22.08 -8.71 5.03
CA THR A 300 20.77 -8.11 5.32
C THR A 300 20.72 -6.65 4.87
N LEU A 301 21.77 -5.87 5.13
CA LEU A 301 21.85 -4.48 4.67
C LEU A 301 21.86 -4.39 3.14
N GLU A 302 22.60 -5.25 2.44
CA GLU A 302 22.62 -5.30 0.97
C GLU A 302 21.23 -5.61 0.39
N ILE A 303 20.47 -6.52 1.01
CA ILE A 303 19.08 -6.84 0.61
C ILE A 303 18.17 -5.62 0.82
N LEU A 304 18.23 -4.99 2.00
CA LEU A 304 17.36 -3.87 2.36
C LEU A 304 17.68 -2.58 1.61
N SER A 305 18.93 -2.37 1.22
CA SER A 305 19.42 -1.10 0.66
C SER A 305 19.67 -1.11 -0.85
N ASN A 306 19.30 -2.19 -1.56
CA ASN A 306 19.47 -2.26 -3.02
C ASN A 306 18.72 -1.12 -3.73
N PRO A 307 19.43 -0.14 -4.35
CA PRO A 307 18.80 1.05 -4.89
C PRO A 307 17.94 0.77 -6.13
N GLU A 308 18.25 -0.28 -6.89
CA GLU A 308 17.50 -0.63 -8.11
C GLU A 308 16.17 -1.31 -7.77
N VAL A 309 16.14 -2.14 -6.72
CA VAL A 309 14.91 -2.74 -6.19
C VAL A 309 14.01 -1.67 -5.58
N ILE A 310 14.59 -0.77 -4.77
CA ILE A 310 13.85 0.37 -4.20
C ILE A 310 13.29 1.27 -5.31
N ALA A 311 14.05 1.53 -6.38
CA ALA A 311 13.56 2.33 -7.50
C ALA A 311 12.35 1.71 -8.22
N ILE A 312 12.21 0.38 -8.23
CA ILE A 312 11.00 -0.31 -8.74
C ILE A 312 9.80 -0.02 -7.83
N ASN A 313 9.99 -0.04 -6.50
CA ASN A 313 8.95 0.25 -5.53
C ASN A 313 8.52 1.73 -5.59
N GLN A 314 9.50 2.63 -5.69
CA GLN A 314 9.34 4.09 -5.66
C GLN A 314 9.11 4.72 -7.04
N ASP A 315 8.85 3.91 -8.07
CA ASP A 315 8.60 4.43 -9.42
C ASP A 315 7.35 5.33 -9.44
N ARG A 316 7.49 6.52 -10.04
CA ARG A 316 6.46 7.56 -10.04
C ARG A 316 5.19 7.19 -10.81
N LEU A 317 5.24 6.19 -11.70
CA LEU A 317 4.01 5.69 -12.35
C LEU A 317 3.09 5.03 -11.31
N GLY A 318 3.66 4.45 -10.26
CA GLY A 318 2.90 4.00 -9.09
C GLY A 318 1.88 2.90 -9.38
N ILE A 319 2.12 2.07 -10.39
CA ILE A 319 1.26 0.92 -10.71
C ILE A 319 1.83 -0.31 -10.01
N GLN A 320 1.03 -0.92 -9.15
CA GLN A 320 1.35 -2.21 -8.54
C GLN A 320 1.51 -3.27 -9.63
N GLY A 321 2.69 -3.89 -9.69
CA GLY A 321 2.91 -5.09 -10.49
C GLY A 321 2.14 -6.28 -9.89
N LYS A 322 1.83 -7.25 -10.73
CA LYS A 322 0.99 -8.39 -10.36
C LYS A 322 1.48 -9.67 -10.99
N LYS A 323 0.98 -10.80 -10.49
CA LYS A 323 1.18 -12.10 -11.13
C LYS A 323 0.49 -12.10 -12.50
N VAL A 324 1.24 -12.46 -13.54
CA VAL A 324 0.73 -12.55 -14.92
C VAL A 324 0.66 -13.98 -15.43
N ARG A 325 1.50 -14.88 -14.89
CA ARG A 325 1.46 -16.32 -15.17
C ARG A 325 1.82 -17.12 -13.93
N LYS A 326 1.25 -18.33 -13.86
CA LYS A 326 1.64 -19.37 -12.92
C LYS A 326 1.46 -20.74 -13.56
N TYR A 327 2.33 -21.69 -13.23
CA TYR A 327 2.28 -23.08 -13.70
C TYR A 327 3.06 -24.00 -12.74
N ASP A 328 3.11 -25.30 -13.04
CA ASP A 328 3.69 -26.34 -12.18
C ASP A 328 3.11 -26.31 -10.76
N ASN A 329 1.78 -26.43 -10.66
CA ASN A 329 1.04 -26.36 -9.38
C ASN A 329 1.32 -25.07 -8.58
N ASP A 330 1.40 -23.95 -9.30
CA ASP A 330 1.72 -22.61 -8.77
C ASP A 330 3.16 -22.47 -8.22
N GLU A 331 4.05 -23.44 -8.41
CA GLU A 331 5.44 -23.30 -8.00
C GLU A 331 6.18 -22.23 -8.81
N ILE A 332 5.83 -22.07 -10.09
CA ILE A 332 6.52 -21.16 -10.99
C ILE A 332 5.63 -19.98 -11.32
N GLU A 333 6.15 -18.78 -11.09
CA GLU A 333 5.39 -17.56 -11.31
C GLU A 333 6.18 -16.53 -12.09
N ILE A 334 5.44 -15.74 -12.87
CA ILE A 334 5.94 -14.57 -13.57
C ILE A 334 5.09 -13.41 -13.10
N TRP A 335 5.74 -12.38 -12.57
CA TRP A 335 5.11 -11.13 -12.19
C TRP A 335 5.62 -10.01 -13.09
N ALA A 336 4.73 -9.07 -13.41
CA ALA A 336 5.11 -7.90 -14.19
C ALA A 336 4.33 -6.67 -13.76
N GLY A 337 4.95 -5.51 -13.92
CA GLY A 337 4.32 -4.21 -13.71
C GLY A 337 4.98 -3.14 -14.58
N PRO A 338 4.20 -2.26 -15.23
CA PRO A 338 4.76 -1.15 -15.97
C PRO A 338 5.44 -0.17 -15.00
N LEU A 339 6.52 0.44 -15.46
CA LEU A 339 7.24 1.51 -14.78
C LEU A 339 7.22 2.77 -15.66
N SER A 340 7.63 3.90 -15.09
CA SER A 340 7.84 5.14 -15.81
C SER A 340 8.80 4.97 -17.00
N GLN A 341 8.69 5.86 -17.99
CA GLN A 341 9.48 5.83 -19.23
C GLN A 341 9.27 4.56 -20.07
N ARG A 342 8.07 3.96 -19.99
CA ARG A 342 7.68 2.74 -20.73
C ARG A 342 8.55 1.52 -20.39
N ARG A 343 9.25 1.54 -19.27
CA ARG A 343 9.98 0.38 -18.74
C ARG A 343 9.00 -0.62 -18.13
N THR A 344 9.45 -1.86 -17.92
CA THR A 344 8.65 -2.92 -17.28
C THR A 344 9.50 -3.63 -16.23
N ALA A 345 9.01 -3.73 -14.99
CA ALA A 345 9.58 -4.64 -14.00
C ALA A 345 9.07 -6.06 -14.27
N VAL A 346 9.95 -7.06 -14.25
CA VAL A 346 9.62 -8.48 -14.44
C VAL A 346 10.30 -9.30 -13.37
N LEU A 347 9.54 -10.10 -12.63
CA LEU A 347 10.05 -11.02 -11.63
C LEU A 347 9.74 -12.45 -12.05
N LEU A 348 10.77 -13.26 -12.16
CA LEU A 348 10.69 -14.71 -12.40
C LEU A 348 10.91 -15.42 -11.08
N LEU A 349 9.90 -16.12 -10.57
CA LEU A 349 9.90 -16.73 -9.24
C LEU A 349 9.85 -18.25 -9.35
N ASN A 350 10.76 -18.90 -8.63
CA ASN A 350 10.66 -20.32 -8.32
C ASN A 350 10.28 -20.47 -6.84
N ARG A 351 9.01 -20.77 -6.58
CA ARG A 351 8.47 -21.06 -5.25
C ARG A 351 8.80 -22.47 -4.77
N GLY A 352 9.19 -23.36 -5.68
CA GLY A 352 9.47 -24.76 -5.39
C GLY A 352 10.73 -24.94 -4.54
N ALA A 353 10.67 -25.90 -3.62
CA ALA A 353 11.76 -26.19 -2.67
C ALA A 353 12.93 -26.96 -3.31
N THR A 354 12.76 -27.48 -4.54
CA THR A 354 13.79 -28.30 -5.20
C THR A 354 13.86 -28.08 -6.72
N GLY A 355 15.09 -28.22 -7.23
CA GLY A 355 15.42 -28.11 -8.65
C GLY A 355 15.38 -26.68 -9.20
N SER A 356 16.44 -26.28 -9.91
CA SER A 356 16.41 -25.06 -10.72
C SER A 356 15.37 -25.18 -11.83
N ARG A 357 14.78 -24.04 -12.22
CA ARG A 357 13.81 -23.97 -13.31
C ARG A 357 14.21 -22.89 -14.30
N ARG A 358 14.07 -23.19 -15.59
CA ARG A 358 14.19 -22.19 -16.66
C ARG A 358 12.82 -21.53 -16.84
N ILE A 359 12.70 -20.29 -16.38
CA ILE A 359 11.44 -19.54 -16.41
C ILE A 359 11.51 -18.54 -17.56
N THR A 360 10.46 -18.46 -18.38
CA THR A 360 10.42 -17.59 -19.57
C THR A 360 9.28 -16.59 -19.46
N ALA A 361 9.59 -15.30 -19.39
CA ALA A 361 8.62 -14.23 -19.54
C ALA A 361 8.41 -13.91 -21.03
N ALA A 362 7.26 -14.28 -21.57
CA ALA A 362 6.86 -13.88 -22.92
C ALA A 362 6.26 -12.47 -22.92
N TRP A 363 6.54 -11.68 -23.96
CA TRP A 363 6.13 -10.27 -24.06
C TRP A 363 4.61 -10.09 -23.94
N SER A 364 3.86 -11.05 -24.50
CA SER A 364 2.40 -11.15 -24.43
C SER A 364 1.86 -11.26 -23.01
N ASP A 365 2.62 -11.86 -22.08
CA ASP A 365 2.21 -12.03 -20.69
C ASP A 365 2.54 -10.79 -19.84
N ILE A 366 3.68 -10.15 -20.13
CA ILE A 366 4.23 -9.06 -19.30
C ILE A 366 3.87 -7.65 -19.80
N GLY A 367 3.03 -7.55 -20.83
CA GLY A 367 2.56 -6.26 -21.36
C GLY A 367 3.63 -5.48 -22.15
N VAL A 368 4.61 -6.18 -22.72
CA VAL A 368 5.61 -5.59 -23.63
C VAL A 368 5.14 -5.82 -25.08
N GLY A 369 5.29 -4.82 -25.95
CA GLY A 369 4.84 -4.93 -27.35
C GLY A 369 5.61 -6.02 -28.11
N PRO A 370 4.96 -6.88 -28.93
CA PRO A 370 5.54 -8.11 -29.46
C PRO A 370 6.81 -7.93 -30.32
N GLY A 371 6.97 -6.78 -30.98
CA GLY A 371 8.16 -6.44 -31.78
C GLY A 371 9.15 -5.51 -31.07
N LEU A 372 8.94 -5.20 -29.79
CA LEU A 372 9.78 -4.25 -29.07
C LEU A 372 11.06 -4.93 -28.59
N ALA A 373 12.20 -4.42 -29.05
CA ALA A 373 13.49 -4.76 -28.50
C ALA A 373 13.70 -4.03 -27.17
N VAL A 374 14.17 -4.76 -26.16
CA VAL A 374 14.47 -4.22 -24.83
C VAL A 374 15.86 -4.63 -24.38
N GLU A 375 16.47 -3.81 -23.54
CA GLU A 375 17.61 -4.20 -22.69
C GLU A 375 17.06 -4.68 -21.35
N ALA A 376 17.63 -5.75 -20.80
CA ALA A 376 17.24 -6.31 -19.52
C ALA A 376 18.30 -6.04 -18.46
N ARG A 377 17.95 -5.28 -17.43
CA ARG A 377 18.80 -5.01 -16.27
C ARG A 377 18.45 -5.98 -15.14
N ASP A 378 19.37 -6.84 -14.75
CA ASP A 378 19.24 -7.68 -13.54
C ASP A 378 19.61 -6.84 -12.32
N VAL A 379 18.60 -6.52 -11.50
CA VAL A 379 18.75 -5.53 -10.41
C VAL A 379 19.48 -6.08 -9.19
N TRP A 380 19.55 -7.41 -9.05
CA TRP A 380 20.27 -8.05 -7.94
C TRP A 380 21.73 -8.32 -8.29
N LYS A 381 22.03 -8.56 -9.57
CA LYS A 381 23.41 -8.65 -10.04
C LYS A 381 24.04 -7.29 -10.32
N HIS A 382 23.24 -6.24 -10.40
CA HIS A 382 23.68 -4.94 -10.88
C HIS A 382 24.35 -5.04 -12.27
N GLU A 383 23.77 -5.86 -13.16
CA GLU A 383 24.30 -6.11 -14.50
C GLU A 383 23.22 -5.99 -15.57
N THR A 384 23.56 -5.38 -16.70
CA THR A 384 22.72 -5.44 -17.90
C THR A 384 23.04 -6.74 -18.62
N VAL A 385 22.02 -7.58 -18.83
CA VAL A 385 22.18 -8.85 -19.53
C VAL A 385 22.61 -8.55 -20.97
N PRO A 386 23.73 -9.14 -21.46
CA PRO A 386 24.23 -8.84 -22.79
C PRO A 386 23.21 -9.12 -23.90
N GLY A 387 23.11 -8.19 -24.84
CA GLY A 387 22.24 -8.28 -26.01
C GLY A 387 20.92 -7.53 -25.85
N ARG A 388 20.08 -7.65 -26.88
CA ARG A 388 18.73 -7.08 -26.93
C ARG A 388 17.72 -8.23 -27.02
N PHE A 389 16.67 -8.13 -26.23
CA PHE A 389 15.65 -9.17 -26.15
C PHE A 389 14.41 -8.75 -26.91
N THR A 390 13.83 -9.70 -27.65
CA THR A 390 12.56 -9.53 -28.37
C THR A 390 11.70 -10.77 -28.14
N GLY A 391 10.40 -10.59 -27.92
CA GLY A 391 9.44 -11.68 -27.77
C GLY A 391 9.46 -12.38 -26.41
N SER A 392 10.63 -12.64 -25.82
CA SER A 392 10.75 -13.24 -24.49
C SER A 392 12.10 -13.01 -23.80
N LEU A 393 12.14 -13.26 -22.48
CA LEU A 393 13.33 -13.31 -21.64
C LEU A 393 13.27 -14.59 -20.81
N THR A 394 14.31 -15.41 -20.88
CA THR A 394 14.44 -16.64 -20.09
C THR A 394 15.59 -16.53 -19.11
N ALA A 395 15.38 -16.96 -17.87
CA ALA A 395 16.46 -17.11 -16.89
C ALA A 395 16.32 -18.43 -16.14
N GLU A 396 17.45 -18.98 -15.70
CA GLU A 396 17.48 -20.05 -14.72
C GLU A 396 17.31 -19.47 -13.31
N VAL A 397 16.41 -20.08 -12.53
CA VAL A 397 16.04 -19.65 -11.18
C VAL A 397 16.11 -20.84 -10.24
N ALA A 398 16.99 -20.75 -9.24
CA ALA A 398 17.18 -21.76 -8.20
C ALA A 398 15.91 -21.93 -7.34
N PRO A 399 15.79 -23.01 -6.55
CA PRO A 399 14.73 -23.16 -5.56
C PRO A 399 14.63 -21.97 -4.60
N HIS A 400 13.41 -21.61 -4.22
CA HIS A 400 13.12 -20.49 -3.31
C HIS A 400 13.89 -19.19 -3.67
N SER A 401 14.00 -18.92 -4.96
CA SER A 401 14.74 -17.76 -5.48
C SER A 401 13.96 -17.05 -6.57
N CYS A 402 14.40 -15.84 -6.90
CA CYS A 402 13.85 -15.09 -8.01
C CYS A 402 14.95 -14.44 -8.86
N ARG A 403 14.55 -13.99 -10.05
CA ARG A 403 15.31 -13.02 -10.84
C ARG A 403 14.40 -11.84 -11.12
N LEU A 404 14.84 -10.65 -10.72
CA LEU A 404 14.11 -9.41 -10.92
C LEU A 404 14.84 -8.57 -11.97
N PHE A 405 14.10 -8.21 -13.02
CA PHE A 405 14.61 -7.44 -14.14
C PHE A 405 13.85 -6.13 -14.30
N VAL A 406 14.55 -5.10 -14.77
CA VAL A 406 13.93 -3.93 -15.41
C VAL A 406 14.20 -4.01 -16.91
N LEU A 407 13.13 -4.10 -17.70
CA LEU A 407 13.18 -4.06 -19.15
C LEU A 407 13.04 -2.62 -19.63
N THR A 408 14.01 -2.16 -20.40
CA THR A 408 14.02 -0.81 -20.97
C THR A 408 13.89 -0.90 -22.49
N PRO A 409 12.85 -0.29 -23.09
CA PRO A 409 12.74 -0.22 -24.54
C PRO A 409 13.97 0.42 -25.18
N VAL A 410 14.54 -0.26 -26.16
CA VAL A 410 15.56 0.34 -27.02
C VAL A 410 14.81 1.26 -27.99
N GLY A 411 15.05 2.56 -27.92
CA GLY A 411 14.46 3.50 -28.87
C GLY A 411 14.80 3.08 -30.31
N ARG A 412 13.86 3.22 -31.25
CA ARG A 412 14.23 3.25 -32.67
C ARG A 412 15.26 4.38 -32.80
N GLN A 413 16.48 4.07 -33.22
CA GLN A 413 17.24 5.10 -33.93
C GLN A 413 16.30 5.55 -35.06
N GLN A 414 15.88 6.81 -35.03
CA GLN A 414 15.40 7.44 -36.25
C GLN A 414 16.59 7.35 -37.20
N GLY A 415 16.55 6.39 -38.11
CA GLY A 415 17.48 6.36 -39.23
C GLY A 415 17.33 7.71 -39.92
N GLY A 416 18.36 8.54 -39.81
CA GLY A 416 18.50 9.69 -40.66
C GLY A 416 18.41 9.17 -42.09
N ALA A 417 17.35 9.57 -42.79
CA ALA A 417 17.32 9.46 -44.23
C ALA A 417 18.49 10.31 -44.73
N SER A 418 19.46 9.61 -45.34
CA SER A 418 20.53 10.16 -46.17
C SER A 418 19.98 10.99 -47.30
#